data_AF-A0A9D6JKP0-F1
#
_entry.id   AF-A0A9D6JKP0-F1
#
_cell.length_a   1.000
_cell.length_b   1.000
_cell.length_c   1.000
_cell.angle_alpha   90.00
_cell.angle_beta   90.00
_cell.angle_gamma   90.00
#
_symmetry.space_group_name_H-M   'P 1'
#
loop_
_entity.id
_entity.type
_entity.pdbx_description
1 polymer ?
#
loop_
_entity_poly.entity_id
_entity_poly.type
_entity_poly.pdbx_seq_one_letter_code
_entity_poly.pdbx_strand_id
1 'polypeptide(L)'
;MYTQLTLDLQLKTSFNFDNYIAGDNALAVALLQLAGRGEGEQQLFIWGQSGTGKSHLLQSVCAIASVHQRVASYLPLTMLLPYGVDVLQGFEQADLICIDDVQCVIGHRDWQEALFHFNNKL
;
A
#
# COMPACT_ATOMS: atom_id res chain seq x y z
N MET A 1 -41.74 -25.84 0.10
CA MET A 1 -40.88 -24.65 0.28
C MET A 1 -39.52 -25.14 0.74
N TYR A 2 -38.48 -25.02 -0.09
CA TYR A 2 -37.12 -25.35 0.33
C TYR A 2 -36.56 -24.17 1.10
N THR A 3 -36.13 -24.41 2.33
CA THR A 3 -35.43 -23.42 3.16
C THR A 3 -34.03 -23.23 2.59
N GLN A 4 -33.72 -21.99 2.20
CA GLN A 4 -32.36 -21.60 1.80
C GLN A 4 -31.48 -21.55 3.05
N LEU A 5 -30.39 -22.32 3.04
CA LEU A 5 -29.34 -22.22 4.05
C LEU A 5 -28.47 -21.01 3.75
N THR A 6 -28.23 -20.17 4.76
CA THR A 6 -27.27 -19.06 4.68
C THR A 6 -25.86 -19.62 4.58
N LEU A 7 -25.22 -19.40 3.43
CA LEU A 7 -23.79 -19.66 3.26
C LEU A 7 -23.02 -18.54 3.96
N ASP A 8 -22.31 -18.87 5.03
CA ASP A 8 -21.38 -17.95 5.70
C ASP A 8 -20.10 -17.82 4.84
N LEU A 9 -20.24 -17.13 3.70
CA LEU A 9 -19.17 -16.88 2.75
C LEU A 9 -18.37 -15.66 3.22
N GLN A 10 -17.42 -15.88 4.13
CA GLN A 10 -16.36 -14.91 4.33
C GLN A 10 -15.36 -15.02 3.19
N LEU A 11 -15.51 -14.18 2.16
CA LEU A 11 -14.48 -13.99 1.15
C LEU A 11 -13.23 -13.47 1.88
N LYS A 12 -12.24 -14.34 2.08
CA LYS A 12 -10.90 -13.92 2.49
C LYS A 12 -10.30 -13.15 1.31
N THR A 13 -10.47 -11.83 1.30
CA THR A 13 -9.73 -10.94 0.42
C THR A 13 -8.29 -10.91 0.91
N SER A 14 -7.49 -11.88 0.47
CA SER A 14 -6.04 -11.82 0.64
C SER A 14 -5.47 -10.93 -0.44
N PHE A 15 -4.96 -9.76 -0.04
CA PHE A 15 -4.17 -8.89 -0.91
C PHE A 15 -2.78 -9.50 -1.07
N ASN A 16 -2.65 -10.38 -2.06
CA ASN A 16 -1.38 -10.99 -2.45
C ASN A 16 -1.19 -10.87 -3.98
N PHE A 17 0.05 -11.03 -4.42
CA PHE A 17 0.39 -10.99 -5.84
C PHE A 17 -0.19 -12.16 -6.63
N ASP A 18 -0.42 -13.31 -5.99
CA ASP A 18 -1.02 -14.48 -6.64
C ASP A 18 -2.45 -14.20 -7.15
N ASN A 19 -3.16 -13.29 -6.48
CA ASN A 19 -4.50 -12.84 -6.85
C ASN A 19 -4.49 -11.59 -7.76
N TYR A 20 -3.32 -11.11 -8.20
CA TYR A 20 -3.22 -9.94 -9.08
C TYR A 20 -2.86 -10.36 -10.51
N ILE A 21 -3.74 -10.06 -11.47
CA ILE A 21 -3.51 -10.35 -12.88
C ILE A 21 -2.68 -9.21 -13.48
N ALA A 22 -1.38 -9.45 -13.69
CA ALA A 22 -0.45 -8.40 -14.10
C ALA A 22 -0.74 -7.80 -15.49
N GLY A 23 -1.10 -8.63 -16.47
CA GLY A 23 -1.20 -8.21 -17.88
C GLY A 23 0.10 -7.52 -18.34
N ASP A 24 -0.03 -6.33 -18.94
CA ASP A 24 1.10 -5.52 -19.39
C ASP A 24 1.93 -4.92 -18.24
N ASN A 25 1.45 -4.99 -16.99
CA ASN A 25 2.14 -4.45 -15.81
C ASN A 25 3.16 -5.42 -15.19
N ALA A 26 3.58 -6.47 -15.91
CA ALA A 26 4.48 -7.49 -15.40
C ALA A 26 5.79 -6.90 -14.82
N LEU A 27 6.36 -5.88 -15.47
CA LEU A 27 7.55 -5.19 -14.96
C LEU A 27 7.29 -4.48 -13.63
N ALA A 28 6.18 -3.75 -13.53
CA ALA A 28 5.83 -3.05 -12.30
C ALA A 28 5.59 -4.03 -11.14
N VAL A 29 4.91 -5.14 -11.42
CA VAL A 29 4.71 -6.23 -10.44
C VAL A 29 6.04 -6.81 -9.97
N ALA A 30 6.97 -7.08 -10.89
CA ALA A 30 8.29 -7.61 -10.54
C ALA A 30 9.09 -6.65 -9.64
N LEU A 31 9.09 -5.35 -9.96
CA LEU A 31 9.77 -4.33 -9.14
C LEU A 31 9.16 -4.23 -7.74
N LEU A 32 7.83 -4.27 -7.64
CA LEU A 32 7.13 -4.25 -6.35
C LEU A 32 7.41 -5.50 -5.51
N GLN A 33 7.52 -6.68 -6.14
CA GLN A 33 7.92 -7.90 -5.44
C GLN A 33 9.33 -7.80 -4.86
N LEU A 34 10.29 -7.26 -5.63
CA LEU A 34 11.66 -7.02 -5.14
C LEU A 34 11.66 -6.04 -3.96
N ALA A 35 10.94 -4.93 -4.07
CA ALA A 35 10.83 -3.94 -3.00
C ALA A 35 10.25 -4.55 -1.70
N GLY A 36 9.25 -5.44 -1.81
CA GLY A 36 8.72 -6.20 -0.67
C GLY A 36 9.77 -7.08 0.01
N ARG A 37 10.72 -7.64 -0.75
CA ARG A 37 11.83 -8.46 -0.21
C ARG A 37 12.98 -7.64 0.37
N GLY A 38 13.01 -6.34 0.09
CA GLY A 38 14.10 -5.44 0.51
C GLY A 38 15.22 -5.38 -0.52
N GLU A 39 14.88 -5.74 -1.76
CA GLU A 39 15.78 -5.80 -2.89
C GLU A 39 15.37 -4.75 -3.94
N GLY A 40 16.29 -4.38 -4.81
CA GLY A 40 16.01 -3.45 -5.90
C GLY A 40 15.88 -1.99 -5.43
N GLU A 41 14.93 -1.28 -6.04
CA GLU A 41 14.75 0.16 -5.86
C GLU A 41 14.17 0.49 -4.48
N GLN A 42 14.75 1.50 -3.83
CA GLN A 42 14.34 1.95 -2.49
C GLN A 42 13.04 2.77 -2.51
N GLN A 43 12.75 3.43 -3.63
CA GLN A 43 11.59 4.29 -3.78
C GLN A 43 10.89 3.99 -5.10
N LEU A 44 9.62 3.63 -5.02
CA LEU A 44 8.76 3.33 -6.17
C LEU A 44 7.50 4.18 -6.11
N PHE A 45 7.11 4.72 -7.26
CA PHE A 45 5.85 5.43 -7.42
C PHE A 45 5.01 4.73 -8.49
N ILE A 46 3.83 4.26 -8.10
CA ILE A 46 2.88 3.63 -9.02
C ILE A 46 1.67 4.53 -9.22
N TRP A 47 1.15 4.55 -10.44
CA TRP A 47 -0.01 5.35 -10.80
C TRP A 47 -0.90 4.60 -11.79
N GLY A 48 -2.15 5.03 -11.88
CA GLY A 48 -3.16 4.39 -12.72
C GLY A 48 -4.56 4.87 -12.34
N GLN A 49 -5.51 4.62 -13.23
CA GLN A 49 -6.91 5.01 -13.03
C GLN A 49 -7.53 4.37 -11.77
N SER A 50 -8.70 4.87 -11.36
CA SER A 50 -9.46 4.22 -10.28
C SER A 50 -9.80 2.77 -10.67
N GLY A 51 -9.71 1.85 -9.71
CA GLY A 51 -10.01 0.43 -9.95
C GLY A 51 -8.91 -0.41 -10.62
N THR A 52 -7.71 0.13 -10.89
CA THR A 52 -6.60 -0.64 -11.48
C THR A 52 -5.81 -1.51 -10.48
N GLY A 53 -6.23 -1.56 -9.21
CA GLY A 53 -5.62 -2.42 -8.18
C GLY A 53 -4.38 -1.85 -7.49
N LYS A 54 -4.14 -0.53 -7.53
CA LYS A 54 -3.01 0.12 -6.82
C LYS A 54 -2.95 -0.24 -5.33
N SER A 55 -4.07 -0.10 -4.61
CA SER A 55 -4.15 -0.45 -3.18
C SER A 55 -3.91 -1.94 -2.93
N HIS A 56 -4.38 -2.81 -3.83
CA HIS A 56 -4.11 -4.25 -3.77
C HIS A 56 -2.62 -4.52 -3.95
N LEU A 57 -1.97 -3.90 -4.93
CA LEU A 57 -0.52 -4.01 -5.13
C LEU A 57 0.25 -3.55 -3.89
N LEU A 58 -0.05 -2.36 -3.34
CA LEU A 58 0.62 -1.85 -2.14
C LEU A 58 0.46 -2.80 -0.94
N GLN A 59 -0.75 -3.29 -0.69
CA GLN A 59 -0.99 -4.25 0.39
C GLN A 59 -0.30 -5.60 0.13
N SER A 60 -0.17 -6.02 -1.13
CA SER A 60 0.59 -7.23 -1.50
C SER A 60 2.08 -7.07 -1.24
N VAL A 61 2.64 -5.88 -1.42
CA VAL A 61 4.03 -5.55 -1.07
C VAL A 61 4.24 -5.66 0.44
N CYS A 62 3.32 -5.12 1.26
CA CYS A 62 3.34 -5.30 2.71
C CYS A 62 3.23 -6.79 3.11
N ALA A 63 2.39 -7.56 2.43
CA ALA A 63 2.24 -9.00 2.69
C ALA A 63 3.54 -9.77 2.39
N ILE A 64 4.22 -9.48 1.28
CA ILE A 64 5.54 -10.06 0.98
C ILE A 64 6.56 -9.66 2.05
N ALA A 65 6.62 -8.38 2.41
CA ALA A 65 7.57 -7.91 3.44
C ALA A 65 7.39 -8.64 4.77
N SER A 66 6.14 -8.87 5.20
CA SER A 66 5.84 -9.65 6.40
C SER A 66 6.35 -11.10 6.32
N VAL A 67 6.21 -11.76 5.16
CA VAL A 67 6.78 -13.11 4.93
C VAL A 67 8.31 -13.11 5.06
N HIS A 68 8.96 -12.03 4.65
CA HIS A 68 10.40 -11.82 4.75
C HIS A 68 10.85 -11.25 6.11
N GLN A 69 9.98 -11.26 7.14
CA GLN A 69 10.26 -10.77 8.50
C GLN A 69 10.65 -9.29 8.55
N ARG A 70 10.18 -8.49 7.58
CA ARG A 70 10.39 -7.05 7.53
C ARG A 70 9.19 -6.31 8.13
N VAL A 71 9.46 -5.21 8.82
CA VAL A 71 8.43 -4.35 9.41
C VAL A 71 7.84 -3.46 8.33
N ALA A 72 6.64 -3.81 7.84
CA ALA A 72 5.93 -3.06 6.81
C ALA A 72 4.76 -2.25 7.38
N SER A 73 4.62 -1.00 6.93
CA SER A 73 3.51 -0.11 7.29
C SER A 73 2.71 0.31 6.06
N TYR A 74 1.39 0.22 6.13
CA TYR A 74 0.47 0.67 5.08
C TYR A 74 -0.30 1.91 5.54
N LEU A 75 -0.16 3.01 4.79
CA LEU A 75 -0.64 4.34 5.15
C LEU A 75 -1.62 4.87 4.09
N PRO A 76 -2.93 4.62 4.24
CA PRO A 76 -3.94 5.20 3.36
C PRO A 76 -4.21 6.66 3.74
N LEU A 77 -3.71 7.62 2.96
CA LEU A 77 -3.82 9.04 3.32
C LEU A 77 -5.28 9.52 3.42
N THR A 78 -6.19 8.94 2.65
CA THR A 78 -7.63 9.18 2.76
C THR A 78 -8.16 8.99 4.18
N MET A 79 -7.65 7.99 4.92
CA MET A 79 -8.04 7.74 6.30
C MET A 79 -7.23 8.57 7.31
N LEU A 80 -6.02 8.98 6.96
CA LEU A 80 -5.11 9.69 7.86
C LEU A 80 -5.35 11.21 7.89
N LEU A 81 -5.87 11.79 6.81
CA LEU A 81 -6.16 13.23 6.69
C LEU A 81 -6.88 13.84 7.91
N PRO A 82 -7.94 13.23 8.49
CA PRO A 82 -8.66 13.78 9.64
C PRO A 82 -7.83 13.89 10.93
N TYR A 83 -6.73 13.15 11.03
CA TYR A 83 -5.89 13.08 12.24
C TYR A 83 -4.69 14.05 12.20
N GLY A 84 -4.47 14.76 11.08
CA GLY A 84 -3.39 15.72 10.91
C GLY A 84 -2.03 15.08 10.60
N VAL A 85 -1.04 15.92 10.26
CA VAL A 85 0.27 15.48 9.75
C VAL A 85 1.13 14.73 10.79
N ASP A 86 0.85 14.91 12.08
CA ASP A 86 1.61 14.27 13.16
C ASP A 86 1.49 12.75 13.16
N VAL A 87 0.47 12.19 12.49
CA VAL A 87 0.36 10.75 12.30
C VAL A 87 1.49 10.14 11.48
N LEU A 88 2.26 10.95 10.71
CA LEU A 88 3.43 10.49 9.97
C LEU A 88 4.67 10.30 10.87
N GLN A 89 4.59 10.65 12.15
CA GLN A 89 5.67 10.42 13.12
C GLN A 89 5.66 8.95 13.60
N GLY A 90 6.83 8.38 13.90
CA GLY A 90 6.93 7.04 14.48
C GLY A 90 7.10 5.88 13.49
N PHE A 91 7.22 6.16 12.19
CA PHE A 91 7.51 5.15 11.16
C PHE A 91 9.00 4.94 10.90
N GLU A 92 9.89 5.56 11.69
CA GLU A 92 11.35 5.47 11.47
C GLU A 92 11.92 4.05 11.62
N GLN A 93 11.18 3.14 12.26
CA GLN A 93 11.57 1.73 12.45
C GLN A 93 11.01 0.79 11.38
N ALA A 94 10.20 1.29 10.45
CA ALA A 94 9.64 0.46 9.39
C ALA A 94 10.68 0.24 8.28
N ASP A 95 10.87 -1.02 7.88
CA ASP A 95 11.73 -1.39 6.75
C ASP A 95 11.08 -1.05 5.39
N LEU A 96 9.75 -0.90 5.38
CA LEU A 96 8.95 -0.63 4.19
C LEU A 96 7.72 0.21 4.57
N ILE A 97 7.50 1.31 3.86
CA ILE A 97 6.32 2.15 4.02
C ILE A 97 5.60 2.25 2.67
N CYS A 98 4.33 1.82 2.65
CA CYS A 98 3.45 1.93 1.49
C CYS A 98 2.43 3.04 1.74
N ILE A 99 2.54 4.14 1.00
CA ILE A 99 1.61 5.28 1.09
C ILE A 99 0.59 5.17 -0.04
N ASP A 100 -0.70 5.11 0.30
CA ASP A 100 -1.79 5.06 -0.67
C ASP A 100 -2.53 6.40 -0.74
N ASP A 101 -3.17 6.65 -1.87
CA ASP A 101 -3.96 7.85 -2.14
C ASP A 101 -3.22 9.19 -1.95
N VAL A 102 -1.96 9.28 -2.40
CA VAL A 102 -1.13 10.50 -2.31
C VAL A 102 -1.83 11.73 -2.94
N GLN A 103 -2.68 11.54 -3.94
CA GLN A 103 -3.46 12.62 -4.54
C GLN A 103 -4.40 13.35 -3.56
N CYS A 104 -4.75 12.74 -2.42
CA CYS A 104 -5.67 13.34 -1.46
C CYS A 104 -5.08 14.53 -0.70
N VAL A 105 -3.75 14.73 -0.75
CA VAL A 105 -3.09 15.91 -0.14
C VAL A 105 -2.99 17.10 -1.09
N ILE A 106 -3.51 17.01 -2.31
CA ILE A 106 -3.55 18.14 -3.24
C ILE A 106 -4.38 19.27 -2.61
N GLY A 107 -3.79 20.46 -2.50
CA GLY A 107 -4.40 21.62 -1.82
C GLY A 107 -4.13 21.69 -0.31
N HIS A 108 -3.59 20.64 0.30
CA HIS A 108 -3.20 20.59 1.72
C HIS A 108 -1.69 20.83 1.85
N ARG A 109 -1.29 22.10 1.97
CA ARG A 109 0.12 22.51 1.98
C ARG A 109 0.91 21.91 3.15
N ASP A 110 0.31 21.88 4.33
CA ASP A 110 0.83 21.24 5.53
C ASP A 110 1.17 19.76 5.27
N TRP A 111 0.26 19.02 4.66
CA TRP A 111 0.46 17.62 4.30
C TRP A 111 1.53 17.42 3.23
N GLN A 112 1.59 18.30 2.22
CA GLN A 112 2.63 18.23 1.18
C GLN A 112 4.03 18.45 1.77
N GLU A 113 4.19 19.46 2.63
CA GLU A 113 5.46 19.73 3.33
C GLU A 113 5.83 18.57 4.27
N ALA A 114 4.86 18.03 5.01
CA ALA A 114 5.08 16.90 5.90
C ALA A 114 5.52 15.63 5.14
N LEU A 115 4.86 15.29 4.03
CA LEU A 115 5.24 14.15 3.19
C LEU A 115 6.62 14.34 2.54
N PHE A 116 6.97 15.56 2.14
CA PHE A 116 8.31 15.86 1.64
C PHE A 116 9.38 15.60 2.70
N HIS A 117 9.17 16.09 3.92
CA HIS A 117 10.09 15.82 5.03
C HIS A 117 10.13 14.34 5.42
N PHE A 118 8.98 13.66 5.37
CA PHE A 118 8.88 12.23 5.64
C PHE A 118 9.71 11.42 4.62
N ASN A 119 9.58 11.71 3.33
CA ASN A 119 10.32 11.02 2.27
C ASN A 119 11.84 11.23 2.37
N ASN A 120 12.30 12.41 2.78
CA ASN A 120 13.74 12.70 2.93
C ASN A 120 14.39 12.07 4.17
N LYS A 121 13.59 11.58 5.13
CA LYS A 121 14.09 10.95 6.36
C LYS A 121 14.28 9.44 6.22
N LEU A 122 13.68 8.83 5.21
CA LEU A 122 13.77 7.41 4.86
C LEU A 122 15.02 7.16 4.01
#